data_AF-A0A1G3A8D0-F1
#
_entry.id   AF-A0A1G3A8D0-F1
#
_cell.length_a   1.000
_cell.length_b   1.000
_cell.length_c   1.000
_cell.angle_alpha   90.00
_cell.angle_beta   90.00
_cell.angle_gamma   90.00
#
_symmetry.space_group_name_H-M   'P 1'
#
loop_
_entity.id
_entity.type
_entity.pdbx_description
1 polymer ?
#
loop_
_entity_poly.entity_id
_entity_poly.type
_entity_poly.pdbx_seq_one_letter_code
_entity_poly.pdbx_strand_id
1 'polypeptide(L)'
;MLYKADSFTANFIRAGLLILSRLLFLACLGILTSTFLSFPVAILFCLVIFFTASVSGFVIESFDFLSENMAVVYSYTFKWLIRLLPQFDKFNPSTYLVPAELLSWSVVARVALVMVCIKSLLLLVFALIIFSFREIARITV
;
A
#
# COMPACT_ATOMS: atom_id res chain seq x y z
N MET A 1 20.16 31.03 -8.65
CA MET A 1 19.34 31.76 -7.66
C MET A 1 18.64 30.72 -6.79
N LEU A 2 18.86 30.69 -5.47
CA LEU A 2 18.11 29.80 -4.57
C LEU A 2 16.80 30.49 -4.19
N TYR A 3 15.73 30.18 -4.91
CA TYR A 3 14.40 30.66 -4.57
C TYR A 3 13.85 29.81 -3.43
N LYS A 4 13.32 30.46 -2.38
CA LYS A 4 12.68 29.77 -1.25
C LYS A 4 11.38 29.17 -1.76
N ALA A 5 11.40 27.87 -2.08
CA ALA A 5 10.28 27.21 -2.71
C ALA A 5 9.11 26.97 -1.74
N ASP A 6 9.38 26.69 -0.46
CA ASP A 6 8.35 26.49 0.56
C ASP A 6 8.90 26.54 2.01
N SER A 7 8.02 26.38 3.01
CA SER A 7 8.40 26.20 4.41
C SER A 7 8.64 24.74 4.78
N PHE A 8 9.67 24.46 5.59
CA PHE A 8 9.97 23.11 6.10
C PHE A 8 8.78 22.49 6.84
N THR A 9 8.09 23.28 7.67
CA THR A 9 6.92 22.80 8.43
C THR A 9 5.79 22.33 7.52
N ALA A 10 5.56 23.01 6.39
CA ALA A 10 4.55 22.59 5.42
C ALA A 10 4.94 21.27 4.76
N ASN A 11 6.23 21.10 4.42
CA ASN A 11 6.74 19.85 3.87
C ASN A 11 6.64 18.68 4.87
N PHE A 12 6.90 18.95 6.15
CA PHE A 12 6.75 17.97 7.23
C PHE A 12 5.30 17.50 7.39
N ILE A 13 4.33 18.41 7.35
CA ILE A 13 2.90 18.05 7.40
C ILE A 13 2.53 17.17 6.20
N ARG A 14 3.00 17.50 4.99
CA ARG A 14 2.75 16.70 3.78
C ARG A 14 3.30 15.28 3.91
N ALA A 15 4.49 15.13 4.47
CA ALA A 15 5.07 13.83 4.78
C ALA A 15 4.26 13.05 5.84
N GLY A 16 3.78 13.74 6.88
CA GLY A 16 2.86 13.16 7.86
C GLY A 16 1.56 12.64 7.23
N LEU A 17 0.98 13.39 6.29
CA LEU A 17 -0.21 12.97 5.55
C LEU A 17 0.05 11.72 4.70
N LEU A 18 1.23 11.59 4.10
CA LEU A 18 1.61 10.35 3.40
C LEU A 18 1.64 9.16 4.36
N ILE A 19 2.21 9.29 5.57
CA ILE A 19 2.22 8.22 6.56
C ILE A 19 0.79 7.87 6.99
N LEU A 20 -0.04 8.88 7.27
CA LEU A 20 -1.44 8.68 7.66
C LEU A 20 -2.23 7.93 6.58
N SER A 21 -2.00 8.23 5.30
CA SER A 21 -2.64 7.51 4.19
C SER A 21 -2.33 6.01 4.18
N ARG A 22 -1.11 5.63 4.59
CA ARG A 22 -0.70 4.21 4.71
C ARG A 22 -1.42 3.53 5.87
N LEU A 23 -1.52 4.23 7.00
CA LEU A 23 -2.23 3.73 8.18
C LEU A 23 -3.73 3.56 7.91
N LEU A 24 -4.35 4.47 7.17
CA LEU A 24 -5.76 4.35 6.77
C LEU A 24 -6.01 3.10 5.91
N PHE A 25 -5.17 2.84 4.91
CA PHE A 25 -5.27 1.63 4.12
C PHE A 25 -5.14 0.37 5.01
N LEU A 26 -4.16 0.36 5.92
CA LEU A 26 -3.94 -0.75 6.83
C LEU A 26 -5.13 -0.96 7.79
N ALA A 27 -5.77 0.13 8.22
CA ALA A 27 -6.98 0.08 9.04
C ALA A 27 -8.15 -0.55 8.27
N CYS A 28 -8.39 -0.16 7.02
CA CYS A 28 -9.42 -0.78 6.17
C CYS A 28 -9.17 -2.27 5.97
N LEU A 29 -7.92 -2.67 5.77
CA LEU A 29 -7.53 -4.07 5.64
C LEU A 29 -7.76 -4.85 6.95
N GLY A 30 -7.45 -4.23 8.10
CA GLY A 30 -7.74 -4.81 9.42
C GLY A 30 -9.22 -5.03 9.68
N ILE A 31 -10.07 -4.07 9.30
CA ILE A 31 -11.53 -4.20 9.40
C ILE A 31 -12.04 -5.33 8.50
N LEU A 32 -11.53 -5.42 7.26
CA LEU A 32 -11.91 -6.50 6.35
C LEU A 32 -11.55 -7.87 6.94
N THR A 33 -10.30 -8.03 7.37
CA THR A 33 -9.77 -9.33 7.84
C THR A 33 -10.37 -9.77 9.16
N SER A 34 -10.68 -8.86 10.07
CA SER A 34 -11.37 -9.17 11.34
C SER A 34 -12.79 -9.69 11.16
N THR A 35 -13.37 -9.52 9.96
CA THR A 35 -14.73 -9.93 9.66
C THR A 35 -14.85 -11.45 9.40
N PHE A 36 -13.75 -12.11 9.06
CA PHE A 36 -13.71 -13.55 8.79
C PHE A 36 -12.54 -14.30 9.45
N LEU A 37 -11.49 -13.62 9.92
CA LEU A 37 -10.45 -14.18 10.78
C LEU A 37 -10.74 -13.86 12.26
N SER A 38 -10.19 -14.68 13.16
CA SER A 38 -10.13 -14.33 14.58
C SER A 38 -9.22 -13.12 14.81
N PHE A 39 -9.53 -12.32 15.83
CA PHE A 39 -8.84 -11.07 16.13
C PHE A 39 -7.29 -11.18 16.15
N PRO A 40 -6.67 -12.19 16.81
CA PRO A 40 -5.22 -12.32 16.82
C PRO A 40 -4.62 -12.56 15.43
N VAL A 41 -5.28 -13.38 14.61
CA VAL A 41 -4.79 -13.73 13.27
C VAL A 41 -4.94 -12.56 12.31
N ALA A 42 -6.02 -11.78 12.43
CA ALA A 42 -6.24 -10.58 11.62
C ALA A 42 -5.10 -9.54 11.80
N ILE A 43 -4.65 -9.33 13.04
CA ILE A 43 -3.56 -8.40 13.34
C ILE A 43 -2.23 -8.91 12.76
N LEU A 44 -1.91 -10.19 12.96
CA LEU A 44 -0.70 -10.79 12.39
C LEU A 44 -0.71 -10.70 10.86
N PHE A 45 -1.85 -10.94 10.23
CA PHE A 45 -2.00 -10.81 8.78
C PHE A 45 -1.77 -9.36 8.31
N CYS A 46 -2.31 -8.36 9.00
CA CYS A 46 -2.04 -6.96 8.70
C CYS A 46 -0.55 -6.62 8.83
N LEU A 47 0.11 -7.10 9.88
CA LEU A 47 1.55 -6.89 10.09
C LEU A 47 2.38 -7.50 8.96
N VAL A 48 2.08 -8.74 8.57
CA VAL A 48 2.77 -9.40 7.45
C VAL A 48 2.64 -8.56 6.18
N ILE A 49 1.43 -8.11 5.85
CA ILE A 49 1.21 -7.25 4.67
C ILE A 49 1.98 -5.94 4.79
N PHE A 50 2.00 -5.30 5.97
CA PHE A 50 2.74 -4.07 6.18
C PHE A 50 4.24 -4.23 5.94
N PHE A 51 4.85 -5.29 6.48
CA PHE A 51 6.28 -5.58 6.26
C PHE A 51 6.56 -5.92 4.80
N THR A 52 5.78 -6.81 4.18
CA THR A 52 5.96 -7.17 2.78
C THR A 52 5.79 -5.95 1.87
N ALA A 53 4.80 -5.09 2.14
CA ALA A 53 4.57 -3.85 1.42
C ALA A 53 5.71 -2.84 1.54
N SER A 54 6.34 -2.77 2.72
CA SER A 54 7.47 -1.88 2.98
C SER A 54 8.75 -2.37 2.30
N VAL A 55 8.95 -3.69 2.22
CA VAL A 55 10.14 -4.30 1.57
C VAL A 55 9.94 -4.53 0.06
N SER A 56 8.69 -4.40 -0.43
CA SER A 56 8.35 -4.71 -1.83
C SER A 56 9.14 -3.94 -2.88
N GLY A 57 9.51 -2.68 -2.62
CA GLY A 57 10.30 -1.87 -3.55
C GLY A 57 11.70 -2.45 -3.78
N PHE A 58 12.42 -2.70 -2.69
CA PHE A 58 13.73 -3.38 -2.70
C PHE A 58 13.68 -4.74 -3.41
N VAL A 59 12.64 -5.53 -3.15
CA VAL A 59 12.47 -6.85 -3.77
C VAL A 59 12.32 -6.73 -5.29
N ILE A 60 11.52 -5.79 -5.78
CA ILE A 60 11.34 -5.56 -7.22
C ILE A 60 12.65 -5.12 -7.86
N GLU A 61 13.34 -4.16 -7.24
CA GLU A 61 14.61 -3.64 -7.74
C GLU A 61 15.67 -4.75 -7.82
N SER A 62 15.70 -5.66 -6.84
CA SER A 62 16.59 -6.83 -6.86
C SER A 62 16.33 -7.77 -8.04
N PHE A 63 15.08 -7.87 -8.53
CA PHE A 63 14.76 -8.69 -9.70
C PHE A 63 15.18 -8.04 -11.02
N ASP A 64 15.24 -6.71 -11.10
CA ASP A 64 15.71 -6.01 -12.29
C ASP A 64 17.22 -6.24 -12.53
N PHE A 65 17.98 -6.63 -11.50
CA PHE A 65 19.38 -7.02 -11.62
C PHE A 65 19.59 -8.49 -12.06
N LEU A 66 18.53 -9.29 -12.18
CA LEU A 66 18.61 -10.70 -12.57
C LEU A 66 18.56 -10.86 -14.10
N SER A 67 19.21 -11.90 -14.65
CA SER A 67 19.32 -12.10 -16.10
C SER A 67 17.96 -12.13 -16.82
N GLU A 68 17.92 -11.64 -18.06
CA GLU A 68 16.69 -11.40 -18.84
C GLU A 68 15.72 -12.59 -18.85
N ASN A 69 16.22 -13.84 -18.93
CA ASN A 69 15.37 -15.03 -18.96
C ASN A 69 14.67 -15.33 -17.62
N MET A 70 15.30 -15.03 -16.49
CA MET A 70 14.69 -15.23 -15.17
C MET A 70 13.76 -14.08 -14.79
N ALA A 71 14.04 -12.88 -15.31
CA ALA A 71 13.20 -11.70 -15.15
C ALA A 71 11.83 -11.85 -15.84
N VAL A 72 11.76 -12.50 -17.01
CA VAL A 72 10.50 -12.72 -17.75
C VAL A 72 9.53 -13.61 -16.97
N VAL A 73 10.00 -14.75 -16.44
CA VAL A 73 9.18 -15.68 -15.64
C VAL A 73 8.66 -15.01 -14.36
N TYR A 74 9.51 -14.22 -13.71
CA TYR A 74 9.13 -13.49 -12.49
C TYR A 74 8.13 -12.36 -12.77
N SER A 75 8.33 -11.63 -13.87
CA SER A 75 7.46 -10.52 -14.28
C SER A 75 6.06 -10.97 -14.71
N TYR A 76 5.91 -12.22 -15.16
CA TYR A 76 4.61 -12.72 -15.59
C TYR A 76 3.78 -13.25 -14.42
N THR A 77 4.41 -13.97 -13.47
CA THR A 77 3.72 -14.62 -12.35
C THR A 77 3.62 -13.72 -11.11
N PHE A 78 4.72 -13.10 -10.67
CA PHE A 78 4.76 -12.37 -9.39
C PHE A 78 4.35 -10.91 -9.50
N LYS A 79 4.44 -10.30 -10.69
CA LYS A 79 4.11 -8.88 -10.90
C LYS A 79 2.66 -8.55 -10.58
N TRP A 80 1.74 -9.46 -10.84
CA TRP A 80 0.32 -9.27 -10.50
C TRP A 80 0.11 -9.28 -8.98
N LEU A 81 0.71 -10.25 -8.28
CA LEU A 81 0.67 -10.35 -6.82
C LEU A 81 1.32 -9.14 -6.13
N ILE A 82 2.49 -8.70 -6.62
CA ILE A 82 3.21 -7.55 -6.11
C ILE A 82 2.46 -6.23 -6.37
N ARG A 83 1.74 -6.12 -7.50
CA ARG A 83 0.90 -4.94 -7.80
C ARG A 83 -0.32 -4.88 -6.88
N LEU A 84 -0.86 -6.03 -6.50
CA LEU A 84 -1.92 -6.15 -5.50
C LEU A 84 -1.44 -5.60 -4.15
N LEU A 85 -0.23 -5.97 -3.73
CA LEU A 85 0.39 -5.43 -2.52
C LEU A 85 0.57 -3.90 -2.61
N PRO A 86 0.28 -3.15 -1.53
CA PRO A 86 0.60 -1.73 -1.46
C PRO A 86 2.12 -1.55 -1.53
N GLN A 87 2.60 -0.74 -2.45
CA GLN A 87 4.02 -0.40 -2.55
C GLN A 87 4.29 0.84 -1.70
N PHE A 88 4.47 0.64 -0.39
CA PHE A 88 4.73 1.77 0.52
C PHE A 88 6.11 2.38 0.31
N ASP A 89 7.04 1.63 -0.26
CA ASP A 89 8.42 2.07 -0.49
C ASP A 89 8.53 3.17 -1.56
N LYS A 90 7.75 3.07 -2.64
CA LYS A 90 7.80 4.00 -3.79
C LYS A 90 7.51 5.47 -3.43
N PHE A 91 6.79 5.71 -2.34
CA PHE A 91 6.44 7.05 -1.87
C PHE A 91 6.96 7.30 -0.45
N ASN A 92 8.17 6.82 -0.14
CA ASN A 92 8.77 6.99 1.18
C ASN A 92 9.03 8.47 1.51
N PRO A 93 8.39 9.03 2.56
CA PRO A 93 8.61 10.43 2.93
C PRO A 93 10.04 10.71 3.41
N SER A 94 10.80 9.71 3.88
CA SER A 94 12.18 9.91 4.33
C SER A 94 13.10 10.35 3.18
N THR A 95 12.88 9.85 1.97
CA THR A 95 13.65 10.20 0.78
C THR A 95 13.50 11.67 0.41
N TYR A 96 12.40 12.33 0.79
CA TYR A 96 12.18 13.74 0.54
C TYR A 96 12.52 14.63 1.74
N LEU A 97 12.33 14.12 2.97
CA LEU A 97 12.63 14.89 4.19
C LEU A 97 14.12 15.03 4.47
N VAL A 98 14.91 13.96 4.26
CA VAL A 98 16.35 13.95 4.55
C VAL A 98 17.11 14.95 3.68
N PRO A 99 16.94 15.00 2.34
CA PRO A 99 17.56 16.00 1.48
C PRO A 99 16.83 17.35 1.45
N ALA A 100 15.76 17.53 2.23
CA ALA A 100 14.88 18.71 2.22
C ALA A 100 14.31 19.03 0.82
N GLU A 101 13.96 17.99 0.06
CA GLU A 101 13.31 18.13 -1.23
C GLU A 101 11.84 18.52 -1.09
N LEU A 102 11.35 19.34 -2.01
CA LEU A 102 9.98 19.82 -2.00
C LEU A 102 9.01 18.70 -2.38
N LEU A 103 8.19 18.29 -1.43
CA LEU A 103 7.12 17.34 -1.68
C LEU A 103 5.90 18.10 -2.21
N SER A 104 5.57 17.88 -3.48
CA SER A 104 4.42 18.54 -4.11
C SER A 104 3.09 18.02 -3.57
N TRP A 105 2.12 18.92 -3.38
CA TRP A 105 0.75 18.59 -3.00
C TRP A 105 0.07 17.62 -3.99
N SER A 106 0.42 17.69 -5.27
CA SER A 106 -0.13 16.79 -6.29
C SER A 106 0.30 15.34 -6.06
N VAL A 107 1.51 15.11 -5.54
CA VAL A 107 2.02 13.77 -5.20
C VAL A 107 1.26 13.24 -3.99
N VAL A 108 1.10 14.05 -2.94
CA VAL A 108 0.34 13.66 -1.73
C VAL A 108 -1.09 13.28 -2.10
N ALA A 109 -1.77 14.13 -2.87
CA ALA A 109 -3.15 13.89 -3.28
C ALA A 109 -3.28 12.63 -4.15
N ARG A 110 -2.35 12.42 -5.10
CA ARG A 110 -2.33 11.21 -5.94
C ARG A 110 -2.13 9.95 -5.10
N VAL A 111 -1.21 9.97 -4.15
CA VAL A 111 -0.95 8.83 -3.26
C VAL A 111 -2.15 8.54 -2.38
N ALA A 112 -2.73 9.57 -1.75
CA ALA A 112 -3.93 9.44 -0.94
C ALA A 112 -5.10 8.87 -1.76
N LEU A 113 -5.34 9.37 -2.97
CA LEU A 113 -6.43 8.90 -3.83
C LEU A 113 -6.23 7.43 -4.25
N VAL A 114 -5.02 7.07 -4.70
CA VAL A 114 -4.76 5.70 -5.17
C VAL A 114 -4.77 4.71 -4.00
N MET A 115 -4.12 5.03 -2.88
CA MET A 115 -3.96 4.11 -1.76
C MET A 115 -5.21 4.04 -0.88
N VAL A 116 -5.83 5.18 -0.59
CA VAL A 116 -7.04 5.22 0.24
C VAL A 116 -8.24 4.91 -0.63
N CYS A 117 -8.55 5.68 -1.68
CA CYS A 117 -9.80 5.47 -2.40
C CYS A 117 -9.78 4.19 -3.26
N ILE A 118 -8.83 4.05 -4.19
CA ILE A 118 -8.88 2.94 -5.16
C ILE A 118 -8.63 1.60 -4.48
N LYS A 119 -7.56 1.49 -3.67
CA LYS A 119 -7.24 0.20 -3.03
C LYS A 119 -8.23 -0.17 -1.92
N SER A 120 -8.77 0.77 -1.14
CA SER A 120 -9.82 0.42 -0.17
C SER A 120 -11.13 0.02 -0.84
N LEU A 121 -11.48 0.63 -1.98
CA LEU A 121 -12.67 0.25 -2.74
C LEU A 121 -12.52 -1.17 -3.30
N LEU A 122 -11.32 -1.54 -3.76
CA LEU A 122 -11.02 -2.94 -4.12
C LEU A 122 -11.19 -3.87 -2.91
N LEU A 123 -10.66 -3.51 -1.73
CA LEU A 123 -10.86 -4.29 -0.51
C LEU A 123 -12.34 -4.42 -0.14
N LEU A 124 -13.14 -3.37 -0.35
CA LEU A 124 -14.58 -3.39 -0.12
C LEU A 124 -15.29 -4.34 -1.08
N VAL A 125 -14.95 -4.32 -2.38
CA VAL A 125 -15.48 -5.28 -3.36
C VAL A 125 -15.13 -6.71 -2.95
N PHE A 126 -13.89 -6.96 -2.52
CA PHE A 126 -13.49 -8.26 -1.99
C PHE A 126 -14.31 -8.66 -0.75
N ALA A 127 -14.58 -7.72 0.15
CA ALA A 127 -15.45 -7.94 1.31
C ALA A 127 -16.84 -8.42 0.88
N LEU A 128 -17.48 -7.68 -0.05
CA LEU A 128 -18.82 -7.99 -0.53
C LEU A 128 -18.89 -9.36 -1.19
N ILE A 129 -17.87 -9.72 -1.97
CA ILE A 129 -17.77 -11.05 -2.58
C ILE A 129 -17.70 -12.15 -1.51
N ILE A 130 -16.80 -12.02 -0.52
CA ILE A 130 -16.66 -12.99 0.57
C ILE A 130 -17.98 -13.15 1.33
N PHE A 131 -18.67 -12.05 1.60
CA PHE A 131 -19.97 -12.07 2.28
C PHE A 131 -21.07 -12.71 1.46
N SER A 132 -21.16 -12.41 0.16
CA SER A 132 -22.15 -13.01 -0.73
C SER A 132 -22.01 -14.54 -0.76
N PHE A 133 -20.78 -15.06 -0.82
CA PHE A 133 -20.55 -16.51 -0.74
C PHE A 133 -20.93 -17.10 0.63
N ARG A 134 -20.76 -16.37 1.72
CA ARG A 134 -21.21 -16.81 3.07
C ARG A 134 -22.72 -16.83 3.20
N GLU A 135 -23.43 -15.88 2.59
CA GLU A 135 -24.90 -15.86 2.60
C GLU A 135 -25.48 -17.05 1.82
N ILE A 136 -24.91 -17.39 0.67
CA ILE A 136 -25.35 -18.53 -0.16
C ILE A 136 -25.16 -19.86 0.59
N ALA A 137 -24.02 -20.04 1.28
CA ALA A 137 -23.74 -21.25 2.04
C ALA A 137 -24.72 -21.47 3.22
N ARG A 138 -25.27 -20.39 3.79
CA ARG A 138 -26.22 -20.47 4.92
C ARG A 138 -27.63 -20.89 4.49
N ILE A 139 -27.98 -20.72 3.21
CA ILE A 139 -29.30 -21.05 2.67
C ILE A 139 -29.38 -22.53 2.23
N THR A 140 -28.23 -23.20 2.10
CA THR A 140 -28.14 -24.57 1.57
C THR A 140 -27.93 -25.64 2.66
N VAL A 141 -28.01 -25.26 3.95
CA VAL A 141 -27.93 -26.16 5.10
C VAL A 141 -29.21 -26.15 5.93
#